data_AF-A0A0R1WNI6-F1
#
_entry.id   AF-A0A0R1WNI6-F1
#
_cell.length_a   1.000
_cell.length_b   1.000
_cell.length_c   1.000
_cell.angle_alpha   90.00
_cell.angle_beta   90.00
_cell.angle_gamma   90.00
#
_symmetry.space_group_name_H-M   'P 1'
#
loop_
_entity.id
_entity.type
_entity.pdbx_description
1 polymer ?
#
loop_
_entity_poly.entity_id
_entity_poly.type
_entity_poly.pdbx_seq_one_letter_code
_entity_poly.pdbx_strand_id
1 'polypeptide(L)'
;MKNMLADFCIGVGVAAVIFLMIITLQTPPLVPTLTNTLSVLIVGGLIGCVTLVMDLVQKFWIALIYHFAGTILLVWGLFLFNNWSIDWITLLVFLGIYIIIWAVSYLLLSSDSSRLSHRLNRNAKH
;
A
#
# COMPACT_ATOMS: atom_id res chain seq x y z
N MET A 1 -19.20 -2.91 -4.36
CA MET A 1 -18.40 -2.05 -5.27
C MET A 1 -17.39 -1.33 -4.41
N LYS A 2 -16.09 -1.53 -4.63
CA LYS A 2 -15.09 -0.73 -3.93
C LYS A 2 -15.28 0.73 -4.32
N ASN A 3 -15.39 1.60 -3.33
CA ASN A 3 -15.51 3.01 -3.55
C ASN A 3 -14.10 3.53 -3.80
N MET A 4 -13.73 3.76 -5.06
CA MET A 4 -12.40 4.27 -5.43
C MET A 4 -12.00 5.50 -4.60
N LEU A 5 -12.98 6.36 -4.29
CA LEU A 5 -12.78 7.53 -3.43
C LEU A 5 -12.46 7.17 -1.98
N ALA A 6 -13.08 6.11 -1.44
CA ALA A 6 -12.75 5.62 -0.10
C ALA A 6 -11.34 5.01 -0.07
N ASP A 7 -10.98 4.19 -1.06
CA ASP A 7 -9.64 3.61 -1.15
C ASP A 7 -8.56 4.69 -1.32
N PHE A 8 -8.85 5.73 -2.11
CA PHE A 8 -8.00 6.91 -2.23
C PHE A 8 -7.83 7.60 -0.87
N CYS A 9 -8.92 7.92 -0.16
CA CYS A 9 -8.85 8.57 1.15
C CYS A 9 -8.09 7.74 2.19
N ILE A 10 -8.23 6.41 2.17
CA ILE A 10 -7.44 5.51 3.02
C ILE A 10 -5.96 5.62 2.68
N GLY A 11 -5.62 5.57 1.39
CA GLY A 11 -4.24 5.72 0.91
C GLY A 11 -3.61 7.06 1.32
N VAL A 12 -4.37 8.15 1.20
CA VAL A 12 -3.97 9.49 1.69
C VAL A 12 -3.67 9.46 3.18
N GLY A 13 -4.56 8.87 3.99
CA GLY A 13 -4.39 8.77 5.44
C GLY A 13 -3.13 7.98 5.84
N VAL A 14 -2.89 6.83 5.21
CA VAL A 14 -1.69 6.01 5.45
C VAL A 14 -0.43 6.78 5.08
N ALA A 15 -0.40 7.41 3.91
CA ALA A 15 0.75 8.20 3.47
C ALA A 15 1.01 9.41 4.39
N ALA A 16 -0.04 10.09 4.86
CA ALA A 16 0.09 11.19 5.81
C ALA A 16 0.76 10.74 7.13
N VAL A 17 0.33 9.60 7.69
CA VAL A 17 0.91 9.06 8.94
C VAL A 17 2.37 8.68 8.73
N ILE A 18 2.70 7.99 7.63
CA ILE A 18 4.08 7.62 7.29
C ILE A 18 4.96 8.87 7.13
N PHE A 19 4.46 9.89 6.42
CA PHE A 19 5.19 11.13 6.20
C PHE A 19 5.48 11.88 7.50
N LEU A 20 4.49 11.96 8.40
CA LEU A 20 4.68 12.54 9.73
C LEU A 20 5.70 11.77 10.56
N MET A 21 5.70 10.44 10.49
CA MET A 21 6.73 9.62 11.15
C MET A 21 8.13 9.92 10.60
N ILE A 22 8.29 10.00 9.28
CA ILE A 22 9.59 10.31 8.65
C ILE A 22 10.11 11.69 9.09
N ILE A 23 9.25 12.71 9.07
CA ILE A 23 9.60 14.07 9.50
C ILE A 23 9.98 14.07 10.98
N THR A 24 9.20 13.39 11.82
CA THR A 24 9.42 13.35 13.28
C THR A 24 10.70 12.62 13.65
N LEU A 25 11.04 11.56 12.93
CA LEU A 25 12.25 10.77 13.18
C LEU A 25 13.52 11.42 12.59
N GLN A 26 13.38 12.48 11.79
CA GLN A 26 14.50 13.19 11.12
C GLN A 26 15.40 12.26 10.28
N THR A 27 14.86 11.15 9.79
CA THR A 27 15.59 10.17 8.98
C THR A 27 14.97 10.09 7.58
N PRO A 28 15.50 10.80 6.56
CA PRO A 28 16.55 11.84 6.58
C PRO A 28 16.05 13.19 7.13
N PRO A 29 16.92 14.20 7.39
CA PRO A 29 16.51 15.52 7.84
C PRO A 29 15.70 16.23 6.74
N LEU A 30 14.40 15.96 6.75
CA LEU A 30 13.46 16.41 5.75
C LEU A 30 12.72 17.63 6.30
N VAL A 31 12.93 18.80 5.69
CA VAL A 31 12.10 19.98 5.96
C VAL A 31 10.80 19.83 5.17
N PRO A 32 9.63 19.76 5.82
CA PRO A 32 8.37 19.65 5.11
C PRO A 32 8.07 20.93 4.33
N THR A 33 7.89 20.79 3.01
CA THR A 33 7.39 21.86 2.14
C THR A 33 5.96 21.54 1.69
N LEU A 34 5.24 22.55 1.22
CA LEU A 34 3.90 22.36 0.65
C LEU A 34 3.93 21.34 -0.49
N THR A 35 4.91 21.45 -1.40
CA THR A 35 5.09 20.56 -2.55
C THR A 35 5.35 19.11 -2.12
N ASN A 36 6.23 18.90 -1.14
CA ASN A 36 6.54 17.58 -0.61
C ASN A 36 5.31 16.95 0.03
N THR A 37 4.56 17.75 0.79
CA THR A 37 3.35 17.28 1.49
C THR A 37 2.27 16.88 0.49
N LEU A 38 1.94 17.77 -0.46
CA LEU A 38 0.89 17.50 -1.44
C LEU A 38 1.25 16.32 -2.34
N SER A 39 2.49 16.22 -2.79
CA SER A 39 2.92 15.09 -3.63
C SER A 39 2.81 13.75 -2.90
N VAL A 40 3.20 13.68 -1.62
CA VAL A 40 3.04 12.47 -0.80
C VAL A 40 1.57 12.10 -0.61
N LEU A 41 0.69 13.06 -0.35
CA LEU A 41 -0.75 12.80 -0.19
C LEU A 41 -1.37 12.29 -1.50
N ILE A 42 -1.09 12.94 -2.63
CA ILE A 42 -1.60 12.53 -3.94
C ILE A 42 -1.10 11.14 -4.30
N VAL A 43 0.21 10.88 -4.14
CA VAL A 43 0.80 9.56 -4.43
C VAL A 43 0.25 8.49 -3.50
N GLY A 44 0.07 8.79 -2.21
CA GLY A 44 -0.58 7.90 -1.25
C GLY A 44 -2.00 7.51 -1.66
N GLY A 45 -2.79 8.49 -2.09
CA GLY A 45 -4.13 8.23 -2.60
C GLY A 45 -4.12 7.39 -3.89
N LEU A 46 -3.20 7.67 -4.82
CA LEU A 46 -3.03 6.85 -6.03
C LEU A 46 -2.63 5.41 -5.68
N ILE A 47 -1.76 5.20 -4.68
CA ILE A 47 -1.42 3.87 -4.17
C ILE A 47 -2.67 3.16 -3.63
N GLY A 48 -3.54 3.85 -2.89
CA GLY A 48 -4.83 3.31 -2.47
C GLY A 48 -5.70 2.87 -3.65
N CYS A 49 -5.76 3.64 -4.73
CA CYS A 49 -6.45 3.24 -5.96
C CYS A 49 -5.82 2.01 -6.64
N VAL A 50 -4.49 1.83 -6.57
CA VAL A 50 -3.82 0.64 -7.13
C VAL A 50 -4.32 -0.64 -6.46
N THR A 51 -4.83 -0.58 -5.23
CA THR A 51 -5.44 -1.74 -4.52
C THR A 51 -6.66 -2.32 -5.24
N LEU A 52 -7.28 -1.59 -6.19
CA LEU A 52 -8.34 -2.11 -7.06
C LEU A 52 -7.86 -3.28 -7.93
N VAL A 53 -6.56 -3.35 -8.25
CA VAL A 53 -6.00 -4.44 -9.07
C VAL A 53 -6.20 -5.83 -8.43
N MET A 54 -6.32 -5.86 -7.10
CA MET A 54 -6.60 -7.08 -6.34
C MET A 54 -7.95 -7.71 -6.69
N ASP A 55 -8.91 -6.91 -7.14
CA ASP A 55 -10.25 -7.40 -7.49
C ASP A 55 -10.35 -7.71 -8.99
N LEU A 56 -9.53 -7.05 -9.83
CA LEU A 56 -9.51 -7.22 -11.29
C LEU A 56 -8.85 -8.54 -11.70
N VAL A 57 -7.89 -9.03 -10.91
CA VAL A 57 -7.09 -10.20 -11.26
C VAL A 57 -7.48 -11.40 -10.39
N GLN A 58 -8.02 -12.44 -11.01
CA GLN A 58 -8.50 -13.65 -10.30
C GLN A 58 -7.42 -14.37 -9.48
N LYS A 59 -6.16 -14.32 -9.95
CA LYS A 59 -5.03 -14.94 -9.26
C LYS A 59 -4.40 -13.93 -8.32
N PHE A 60 -4.62 -14.10 -7.03
CA PHE A 60 -4.07 -13.24 -5.97
C PHE A 60 -2.56 -12.93 -6.14
N TRP A 61 -1.76 -13.94 -6.46
CA TRP A 61 -0.32 -13.80 -6.70
C TRP A 61 0.01 -12.83 -7.85
N ILE A 62 -0.77 -12.87 -8.93
CA ILE A 62 -0.57 -11.99 -10.09
C ILE A 62 -1.04 -10.57 -9.74
N ALA A 63 -2.16 -10.45 -9.04
CA ALA A 63 -2.70 -9.17 -8.59
C ALA A 63 -1.70 -8.43 -7.69
N LEU A 64 -1.04 -9.17 -6.81
CA LEU A 64 0.02 -8.67 -5.94
C LEU A 64 1.23 -8.14 -6.72
N ILE A 65 1.68 -8.85 -7.76
CA ILE A 65 2.79 -8.40 -8.61
C ILE A 65 2.43 -7.07 -9.28
N TYR A 66 1.22 -6.95 -9.82
CA TYR A 66 0.76 -5.69 -10.43
C TYR A 66 0.64 -4.56 -9.40
N HIS A 67 0.17 -4.88 -8.19
CA HIS A 67 0.13 -3.91 -7.10
C HIS A 67 1.54 -3.44 -6.73
N PHE A 68 2.49 -4.37 -6.58
CA PHE A 68 3.89 -4.05 -6.32
C PHE A 68 4.44 -3.11 -7.39
N ALA A 69 4.29 -3.48 -8.66
CA ALA A 69 4.76 -2.69 -9.78
C ALA A 69 4.12 -1.30 -9.81
N GLY A 70 2.82 -1.18 -9.57
CA GLY A 70 2.14 0.11 -9.48
C GLY A 70 2.68 0.96 -8.33
N THR A 71 2.83 0.38 -7.14
CA THR A 71 3.35 1.10 -5.97
C THR A 71 4.80 1.54 -6.13
N ILE A 72 5.68 0.70 -6.70
CA ILE A 72 7.09 1.05 -6.87
C ILE A 72 7.26 2.18 -7.90
N LEU A 73 6.48 2.17 -8.99
CA LEU A 73 6.49 3.24 -9.99
C LEU A 73 6.03 4.56 -9.40
N LEU A 74 4.97 4.54 -8.59
CA LEU A 74 4.44 5.73 -7.92
C LEU A 74 5.45 6.29 -6.90
N VAL A 75 6.08 5.43 -6.10
CA VAL A 75 7.09 5.85 -5.12
C VAL A 75 8.35 6.37 -5.83
N TRP A 76 8.83 5.72 -6.89
CA TRP A 76 9.93 6.26 -7.68
C TRP A 76 9.60 7.62 -8.30
N GLY A 77 8.38 7.78 -8.85
CA GLY A 77 7.91 9.06 -9.36
C GLY A 77 7.91 10.15 -8.28
N LEU A 78 7.51 9.82 -7.06
CA LEU A 78 7.54 10.74 -5.91
C LEU A 78 8.96 11.20 -5.57
N PHE A 79 9.93 10.27 -5.52
CA PHE A 79 11.32 10.59 -5.22
C PHE A 79 11.95 11.46 -6.31
N LEU A 80 11.72 11.12 -7.58
CA LEU A 80 12.18 11.92 -8.72
C LEU A 80 11.56 13.33 -8.70
N PHE A 81 10.25 13.44 -8.44
CA PHE A 81 9.56 14.72 -8.42
C PHE A 81 10.06 15.64 -7.30
N ASN A 82 10.34 15.08 -6.12
CA ASN A 82 10.83 15.85 -4.97
C ASN A 82 12.36 15.99 -4.92
N ASN A 83 13.09 15.48 -5.92
CA ASN A 83 14.56 15.42 -5.95
C ASN A 83 15.16 14.77 -4.68
N TRP A 84 14.46 13.77 -4.12
CA TRP A 84 14.96 13.03 -2.97
C TRP A 84 15.96 11.97 -3.40
N SER A 85 17.05 11.85 -2.64
CA SER A 85 18.05 10.82 -2.90
C SER A 85 17.49 9.44 -2.56
N ILE A 86 17.70 8.49 -3.47
CA ILE A 86 17.34 7.09 -3.28
C ILE A 86 18.60 6.35 -2.84
N ASP A 87 18.76 6.18 -1.53
CA ASP A 87 19.83 5.37 -0.97
C ASP A 87 19.42 3.89 -0.85
N TRP A 88 20.42 3.01 -0.75
CA TRP A 88 20.19 1.57 -0.53
C TRP A 88 19.34 1.27 0.71
N ILE A 89 19.46 2.09 1.75
CA ILE A 89 18.65 1.98 2.98
C ILE A 89 17.18 2.26 2.66
N THR A 90 16.89 3.29 1.86
CA THR A 90 15.53 3.64 1.44
C THR A 90 14.87 2.52 0.65
N LEU A 91 15.62 1.88 -0.27
CA LEU A 91 15.14 0.72 -1.02
C LEU A 91 14.89 -0.48 -0.11
N LEU A 92 15.75 -0.73 0.88
CA LEU A 92 15.62 -1.85 1.83
C LEU A 92 14.42 -1.65 2.77
N VAL A 93 14.20 -0.42 3.25
CA VAL A 93 13.02 -0.08 4.06
C VAL A 93 11.73 -0.26 3.24
N PHE A 94 11.71 0.20 1.99
CA PHE A 94 10.57 0.01 1.10
C PHE A 94 10.26 -1.48 0.88
N LEU A 95 11.29 -2.29 0.61
CA LEU A 95 11.17 -3.74 0.46
C LEU A 95 10.65 -4.39 1.77
N GLY A 96 11.15 -3.96 2.93
CA GLY A 96 10.73 -4.45 4.24
C GLY A 96 9.25 -4.18 4.53
N ILE A 97 8.81 -2.93 4.33
CA ILE A 97 7.38 -2.56 4.48
C ILE A 97 6.52 -3.40 3.53
N TYR A 98 6.99 -3.63 2.30
CA TYR A 98 6.26 -4.43 1.34
C TYR A 98 6.13 -5.91 1.75
N ILE A 99 7.20 -6.52 2.28
CA ILE A 99 7.17 -7.88 2.83
C ILE A 99 6.17 -7.97 3.99
N ILE A 100 6.10 -6.95 4.86
CA ILE A 100 5.15 -6.91 5.97
C ILE A 100 3.70 -6.83 5.45
N ILE A 101 3.41 -5.90 4.54
CA ILE A 101 2.08 -5.76 3.92
C ILE A 101 1.69 -7.06 3.22
N TRP A 102 2.62 -7.69 2.51
CA TRP A 102 2.42 -8.98 1.87
C TRP A 102 2.09 -10.08 2.87
N ALA A 103 2.87 -10.21 3.96
CA ALA A 103 2.65 -11.21 4.99
C ALA A 103 1.28 -11.03 5.66
N VAL A 104 0.91 -9.80 6.01
CA VAL A 104 -0.42 -9.48 6.57
C VAL A 104 -1.52 -9.82 5.57
N SER A 105 -1.36 -9.47 4.30
CA SER A 105 -2.37 -9.75 3.26
C SER A 105 -2.55 -11.26 3.04
N TYR A 106 -1.46 -12.03 3.05
CA TYR A 106 -1.51 -13.50 2.93
C TYR A 106 -2.18 -14.15 4.15
N LEU A 107 -1.88 -13.67 5.36
CA LEU A 107 -2.51 -14.16 6.59
C LEU A 107 -4.02 -13.84 6.61
N LEU A 108 -4.41 -12.65 6.19
CA LEU A 108 -5.84 -12.28 6.10
C LEU A 108 -6.57 -13.12 5.06
N LEU A 109 -6.00 -13.34 3.87
CA LEU A 109 -6.63 -14.15 2.82
C LEU A 109 -6.75 -15.64 3.20
N SER A 110 -5.75 -16.20 3.87
CA SER A 110 -5.80 -17.59 4.37
C SER A 110 -6.80 -17.76 5.54
N SER A 111 -7.03 -16.71 6.32
CA SER A 111 -8.06 -16.72 7.37
C SER A 111 -9.49 -16.66 6.82
N ASP A 112 -9.68 -16.05 5.65
CA ASP A 112 -11.01 -15.90 5.06
C ASP A 112 -11.44 -17.17 4.30
N SER A 113 -10.50 -17.85 3.63
CA SER A 113 -10.76 -19.15 2.98
C SER A 113 -11.15 -20.25 3.98
N SER A 114 -10.55 -20.24 5.18
CA SER A 114 -10.89 -21.18 6.26
C SER A 114 -12.21 -20.85 6.98
N ARG A 115 -12.65 -19.59 6.96
CA ARG A 115 -13.98 -19.19 7.45
C ARG A 115 -15.10 -19.50 6.46
N LEU A 116 -14.83 -19.42 5.16
CA LEU A 116 -15.81 -19.73 4.12
C LEU A 116 -16.19 -21.22 4.09
N SER A 117 -15.22 -22.12 4.26
CA SER A 117 -15.46 -23.57 4.34
C SER A 117 -16.28 -23.97 5.57
N HIS A 118 -16.05 -23.32 6.72
CA HIS A 118 -16.85 -23.55 7.93
C HIS A 118 -18.30 -23.06 7.81
N ARG A 119 -18.55 -21.98 7.07
CA ARG A 119 -19.91 -21.47 6.83
C ARG A 119 -20.71 -22.34 5.87
N LEU A 120 -20.08 -22.89 4.84
CA LEU A 120 -20.74 -23.81 3.90
C LEU A 120 -21.10 -25.15 4.55
N ASN A 121 -20.21 -25.71 5.39
CA ASN A 121 -20.49 -26.96 6.09
C ASN A 121 -21.57 -26.83 7.19
N ARG A 122 -21.79 -25.61 7.71
CA ARG A 122 -22.88 -25.34 8.67
C ARG A 122 -24.25 -25.23 7.99
N ASN A 123 -24.30 -24.78 6.74
CA ASN A 123 -25.54 -24.67 5.95
C ASN A 123 -25.91 -25.96 5.20
N ALA A 124 -24.97 -26.89 4.98
CA ALA A 124 -25.25 -28.21 4.39
C ALA A 124 -25.76 -29.25 5.41
N LYS A 125 -25.82 -28.90 6.70
CA LYS A 125 -26.31 -29.75 7.80
C LYS A 125 -27.72 -29.38 8.29
N HIS A 126 -28.36 -28.40 7.67
CA HIS A 126 -29.77 -28.04 7.88
C HIS A 126 -30.54 -28.25 6.58
#